data_AF-A0A7X8R6H7-F1
#
_entry.id   AF-A0A7X8R6H7-F1
#
_cell.length_a   1.000
_cell.length_b   1.000
_cell.length_c   1.000
_cell.angle_alpha   90.00
_cell.angle_beta   90.00
_cell.angle_gamma   90.00
#
_symmetry.space_group_name_H-M   'P 1'
#
loop_
_entity.id
_entity.type
_entity.pdbx_description
1 polymer ?
#
loop_
_entity_poly.entity_id
_entity_poly.type
_entity_poly.pdbx_seq_one_letter_code
_entity_poly.pdbx_strand_id
1 'polypeptide(L)'
;MRKTVRPCLVLIALVLLETAAAIKLNEGTFTYSLDDAYIHLALGRQISQSHYGINPGEFSAPSSSILWPLLLSPFASLTDYALIPFFINLASAVLILLVCNRFFRRLFRVQVRPAWSPTLTLLTIPAFNLIGLIFTGMEHTLQLLLALLVAEGLVRGQEGDPPGWGFYTALVLGPLIRYENTVLTLIGLLWLFQRHQRTAA
;
A
#
# COMPACT_ATOMS: atom_id res chain seq x y z
N MET A 1 17.48 15.39 -0.71
CA MET A 1 17.13 14.35 -1.71
C MET A 1 18.02 13.11 -1.60
N ARG A 2 19.37 13.19 -1.67
CA ARG A 2 20.27 12.01 -1.64
C ARG A 2 20.05 11.00 -0.48
N LYS A 3 19.63 11.43 0.71
CA LYS A 3 19.44 10.53 1.87
C LYS A 3 18.14 9.71 1.83
N THR A 4 17.08 10.22 1.19
CA THR A 4 15.78 9.52 1.06
C THR A 4 15.82 8.41 0.00
N VAL A 5 16.76 8.51 -0.95
CA VAL A 5 16.92 7.53 -2.03
C VAL A 5 17.53 6.22 -1.51
N ARG A 6 18.35 6.27 -0.44
CA ARG A 6 19.06 5.08 0.06
C ARG A 6 18.13 3.94 0.50
N PRO A 7 17.11 4.15 1.36
CA PRO A 7 16.18 3.07 1.71
C PRO A 7 15.45 2.49 0.50
N CYS A 8 15.07 3.33 -0.47
CA CYS A 8 14.41 2.88 -1.70
C CYS A 8 15.33 2.00 -2.56
N LEU A 9 16.60 2.38 -2.72
CA LEU A 9 17.58 1.57 -3.44
C LEU A 9 17.83 0.23 -2.74
N VAL A 10 17.90 0.21 -1.41
CA VAL A 10 18.04 -1.04 -0.65
C VAL A 10 16.82 -1.93 -0.85
N LEU A 11 15.60 -1.38 -0.76
CA LEU A 11 14.37 -2.12 -1.04
C LEU A 11 14.41 -2.75 -2.44
N ILE A 12 14.72 -1.95 -3.47
CA ILE A 12 14.79 -2.43 -4.86
C ILE A 12 15.85 -3.53 -5.00
N ALA A 13 17.04 -3.36 -4.42
CA ALA A 13 18.09 -4.37 -4.48
C ALA A 13 17.67 -5.68 -3.81
N LEU A 14 17.00 -5.61 -2.65
CA LEU A 14 16.50 -6.79 -1.95
C LEU A 14 15.37 -7.47 -2.72
N VAL A 15 14.44 -6.71 -3.30
CA VAL A 15 13.36 -7.25 -4.14
C VAL A 15 13.92 -7.93 -5.39
N LEU A 16 14.92 -7.35 -6.05
CA LEU A 16 15.58 -7.97 -7.20
C LEU A 16 16.31 -9.27 -6.81
N LEU A 17 17.00 -9.27 -5.67
CA LEU A 17 17.69 -10.46 -5.16
C LEU A 17 16.67 -11.56 -4.84
N GLU A 18 15.58 -11.23 -4.15
CA GLU A 18 14.52 -12.17 -3.82
C GLU A 18 13.83 -12.71 -5.08
N THR A 19 13.55 -11.84 -6.06
CA THR A 19 12.96 -12.24 -7.34
C THR A 19 13.86 -13.24 -8.07
N ALA A 20 15.17 -12.96 -8.13
CA ALA A 20 16.13 -13.85 -8.77
C ALA A 20 16.24 -15.20 -8.04
N ALA A 21 16.21 -15.18 -6.71
CA ALA A 21 16.21 -16.40 -5.90
C ALA A 21 14.93 -17.22 -6.12
N ALA A 22 13.75 -16.60 -6.05
CA ALA A 22 12.47 -17.24 -6.26
C ALA A 22 12.37 -17.86 -7.66
N ILE A 23 12.70 -17.11 -8.71
CA ILE A 23 12.69 -17.62 -10.09
C ILE A 23 13.64 -18.81 -10.24
N LYS A 24 14.84 -18.76 -9.65
CA LYS A 24 15.81 -19.86 -9.71
C LYS A 24 15.28 -21.12 -9.02
N LEU A 25 14.62 -20.96 -7.87
CA LEU A 25 14.04 -22.07 -7.12
C LEU A 25 12.78 -22.66 -7.78
N ASN A 26 12.07 -21.84 -8.56
CA ASN A 26 10.84 -22.22 -9.26
C ASN A 26 11.07 -22.51 -10.76
N GLU A 27 12.24 -23.03 -11.10
CA GLU A 27 12.58 -23.49 -12.47
C GLU A 27 12.34 -22.43 -13.57
N GLY A 28 12.58 -21.16 -13.26
CA GLY A 28 12.40 -20.05 -14.20
C GLY A 28 11.03 -19.36 -14.13
N THR A 29 10.15 -19.78 -13.22
CA THR A 29 8.77 -19.25 -13.13
C THR A 29 8.61 -18.33 -11.93
N PHE A 30 8.06 -17.13 -12.14
CA PHE A 30 7.63 -16.27 -11.04
C PHE A 30 6.32 -16.78 -10.45
N THR A 31 6.25 -16.93 -9.12
CA THR A 31 5.04 -17.32 -8.41
C THR A 31 4.83 -16.45 -7.16
N TYR A 32 3.58 -16.13 -6.86
CA TYR A 32 3.20 -15.55 -5.58
C TYR A 32 3.23 -16.59 -4.47
N SER A 33 3.47 -16.11 -3.24
CA SER A 33 3.53 -16.94 -2.04
C SER A 33 2.15 -17.38 -1.54
N LEU A 34 1.07 -16.71 -1.97
CA LEU A 34 -0.32 -17.02 -1.61
C LEU A 34 -1.13 -17.32 -2.88
N ASP A 35 -2.03 -18.29 -2.78
CA ASP A 35 -2.98 -18.65 -3.83
C ASP A 35 -4.06 -17.58 -4.06
N ASP A 36 -4.46 -16.87 -3.00
CA ASP A 36 -5.43 -15.77 -3.04
C ASP A 36 -5.12 -14.69 -4.10
N ALA A 37 -3.84 -14.43 -4.37
CA ALA A 37 -3.44 -13.47 -5.40
C ALA A 37 -3.94 -13.89 -6.80
N TYR A 38 -3.94 -15.18 -7.09
CA TYR A 38 -4.45 -15.72 -8.34
C TYR A 38 -5.98 -15.68 -8.40
N ILE A 39 -6.67 -15.83 -7.26
CA ILE A 39 -8.12 -15.62 -7.17
C ILE A 39 -8.46 -14.16 -7.50
N HIS A 40 -7.71 -13.19 -6.97
CA HIS A 40 -7.89 -11.77 -7.29
C HIS A 40 -7.60 -11.45 -8.76
N LEU A 41 -6.56 -12.05 -9.34
CA LEU A 41 -6.28 -11.93 -10.77
C LEU A 41 -7.41 -12.51 -11.62
N ALA A 42 -7.91 -13.70 -11.28
CA ALA A 42 -9.02 -14.36 -11.97
C ALA A 42 -10.31 -13.52 -11.89
N LEU A 43 -10.64 -13.02 -10.70
CA LEU A 43 -11.78 -12.12 -10.52
C LEU A 43 -11.60 -10.82 -11.34
N GLY A 44 -10.41 -10.20 -11.31
CA GLY A 44 -10.12 -9.00 -12.11
C GLY A 44 -10.30 -9.25 -13.61
N ARG A 45 -9.93 -10.44 -14.10
CA ARG A 45 -10.18 -10.82 -15.50
C ARG A 45 -11.67 -10.97 -15.81
N GLN A 46 -12.44 -11.59 -14.92
CA GLN A 46 -13.89 -11.70 -15.10
C GLN A 46 -14.57 -10.33 -15.08
N ILE A 47 -14.13 -9.42 -14.21
CA ILE A 47 -14.60 -8.03 -14.17
C ILE A 47 -14.35 -7.33 -15.50
N SER A 48 -13.18 -7.54 -16.12
CA SER A 48 -12.87 -6.96 -17.44
C SER A 48 -13.82 -7.46 -18.54
N GLN A 49 -14.49 -8.59 -18.31
CA GLN A 49 -15.48 -9.21 -19.20
C GLN A 49 -16.92 -8.92 -18.74
N SER A 50 -17.12 -7.93 -17.87
CA SER A 50 -18.42 -7.55 -17.31
C SER A 50 -19.10 -8.64 -16.46
N HIS A 51 -18.31 -9.55 -15.84
CA HIS A 51 -18.80 -10.57 -14.92
C HIS A 51 -18.20 -10.39 -13.53
N TYR A 52 -19.00 -10.59 -12.48
CA TYR A 52 -18.54 -10.49 -11.09
C TYR A 52 -18.70 -11.83 -10.38
N GLY A 53 -17.63 -12.63 -10.42
CA GLY A 53 -17.55 -13.99 -9.89
C GLY A 53 -16.41 -14.75 -10.55
N ILE A 54 -16.06 -15.92 -10.04
CA ILE A 54 -15.03 -16.78 -10.66
C ILE A 54 -15.63 -17.66 -11.77
N ASN A 55 -16.78 -18.26 -11.49
CA ASN A 55 -17.45 -19.18 -12.40
C ASN A 55 -18.40 -18.40 -13.34
N PRO A 56 -18.38 -18.64 -14.66
CA PRO A 56 -19.32 -18.01 -15.58
C PRO A 56 -20.77 -18.32 -15.21
N GLY A 57 -21.63 -17.28 -15.20
CA GLY A 57 -23.04 -17.42 -14.87
C GLY A 57 -23.36 -17.54 -13.37
N GLU A 58 -22.35 -17.66 -12.51
CA GLU A 58 -22.51 -17.67 -11.06
C GLU A 58 -21.93 -16.37 -10.47
N PHE A 59 -22.79 -15.58 -9.83
CA PHE A 59 -22.34 -14.40 -9.10
C PHE A 59 -21.82 -14.81 -7.72
N SER A 60 -20.59 -14.41 -7.42
CA SER A 60 -19.96 -14.66 -6.12
C SER A 60 -19.03 -13.52 -5.75
N ALA A 61 -18.79 -13.37 -4.44
CA ALA A 61 -17.86 -12.38 -3.90
C ALA A 61 -16.62 -13.08 -3.30
N PRO A 62 -15.67 -13.53 -4.15
CA PRO A 62 -14.53 -14.35 -3.73
C PRO A 62 -13.36 -13.50 -3.17
N SER A 63 -13.52 -12.19 -3.04
CA SER A 63 -12.46 -11.28 -2.60
C SER A 63 -12.87 -10.49 -1.37
N SER A 64 -11.95 -10.40 -0.41
CA SER A 64 -12.03 -9.55 0.78
C SER A 64 -11.64 -8.09 0.50
N SER A 65 -11.56 -7.71 -0.78
CA SER A 65 -11.29 -6.35 -1.25
C SER A 65 -12.22 -6.01 -2.41
N ILE A 66 -12.87 -4.84 -2.35
CA ILE A 66 -13.71 -4.36 -3.44
C ILE A 66 -12.83 -3.80 -4.55
N LEU A 67 -11.91 -2.89 -4.18
CA LEU A 67 -11.11 -2.16 -5.15
C LEU A 67 -9.95 -2.97 -5.71
N TRP A 68 -9.38 -3.94 -5.00
CA TRP A 68 -8.18 -4.61 -5.51
C TRP A 68 -8.41 -5.36 -6.83
N PRO A 69 -9.41 -6.25 -6.96
CA PRO A 69 -9.70 -6.89 -8.25
C PRO A 69 -10.12 -5.89 -9.33
N LEU A 70 -10.84 -4.83 -8.95
CA LEU A 70 -11.21 -3.74 -9.87
C LEU A 70 -9.98 -2.99 -10.41
N LEU A 71 -8.97 -2.73 -9.57
CA LEU A 71 -7.71 -2.09 -9.96
C LEU A 71 -6.89 -2.97 -10.91
N LEU A 72 -6.98 -4.30 -10.76
CA LEU A 72 -6.30 -5.25 -11.64
C LEU A 72 -7.02 -5.39 -12.99
N SER A 73 -8.36 -5.29 -13.01
CA SER A 73 -9.18 -5.56 -14.20
C SER A 73 -8.78 -4.85 -15.51
N PRO A 74 -8.32 -3.59 -15.53
CA PRO A 74 -7.94 -2.92 -16.78
C PRO A 74 -6.70 -3.54 -17.45
N PHE A 75 -5.92 -4.32 -16.69
CA PHE A 75 -4.69 -4.95 -17.15
C PHE A 75 -4.89 -6.42 -17.58
N ALA A 76 -6.12 -6.94 -17.50
CA ALA A 76 -6.41 -8.36 -17.71
C ALA A 76 -6.03 -8.91 -19.10
N SER A 77 -5.91 -8.03 -20.10
CA SER A 77 -5.51 -8.35 -21.48
C SER A 77 -3.99 -8.41 -21.68
N LEU A 78 -3.17 -8.04 -20.70
CA LEU A 78 -1.72 -8.12 -20.80
C LEU A 78 -1.24 -9.58 -20.72
N THR A 79 -0.22 -9.92 -21.52
CA THR A 79 0.42 -11.24 -21.48
C THR A 79 0.96 -11.56 -20.09
N ASP A 80 1.65 -10.59 -19.48
CA ASP A 80 2.24 -10.71 -18.14
C ASP A 80 1.32 -10.16 -17.04
N TYR A 81 0.00 -10.30 -17.20
CA TYR A 81 -1.00 -9.82 -16.24
C TYR A 81 -0.73 -10.30 -14.81
N ALA A 82 -0.17 -11.50 -14.65
CA ALA A 82 0.22 -12.04 -13.35
C ALA A 82 1.26 -11.17 -12.62
N LEU A 83 2.08 -10.36 -13.29
CA LEU A 83 3.07 -9.48 -12.65
C LEU A 83 2.50 -8.14 -12.18
N ILE A 84 1.25 -7.81 -12.55
CA ILE A 84 0.64 -6.52 -12.21
C ILE A 84 0.54 -6.30 -10.69
N PRO A 85 0.06 -7.26 -9.87
CA PRO A 85 0.07 -7.12 -8.42
C PRO A 85 1.46 -6.84 -7.84
N PHE A 86 2.50 -7.52 -8.34
CA PHE A 86 3.88 -7.31 -7.93
C PHE A 86 4.33 -5.86 -8.16
N PHE A 87 4.08 -5.29 -9.34
CA PHE A 87 4.47 -3.90 -9.63
C PHE A 87 3.67 -2.88 -8.81
N ILE A 88 2.37 -3.10 -8.60
CA ILE A 88 1.54 -2.23 -7.75
C ILE A 88 2.04 -2.27 -6.30
N ASN A 89 2.36 -3.47 -5.79
CA ASN A 89 2.89 -3.62 -4.44
C ASN A 89 4.29 -3.01 -4.30
N LEU A 90 5.18 -3.19 -5.28
CA LEU A 90 6.51 -2.58 -5.29
C LEU A 90 6.41 -1.04 -5.29
N ALA A 91 5.55 -0.48 -6.13
CA ALA A 91 5.30 0.96 -6.16
C ALA A 91 4.75 1.46 -4.81
N SER A 92 3.80 0.72 -4.22
CA SER A 92 3.23 1.03 -2.90
C SER A 92 4.30 0.98 -1.80
N ALA A 93 5.18 -0.02 -1.81
CA ALA A 93 6.28 -0.14 -0.86
C ALA A 93 7.29 1.02 -0.97
N VAL A 94 7.60 1.47 -2.20
CA VAL A 94 8.43 2.67 -2.40
C VAL A 94 7.74 3.90 -1.83
N LEU A 95 6.44 4.09 -2.11
CA LEU A 95 5.67 5.21 -1.56
C LEU A 95 5.60 5.16 -0.02
N ILE A 96 5.48 3.97 0.58
CA ILE A 96 5.56 3.78 2.04
C ILE A 96 6.87 4.35 2.58
N LEU A 97 8.02 4.00 1.99
CA LEU A 97 9.31 4.52 2.44
C LEU A 97 9.42 6.05 2.31
N LEU A 98 8.84 6.62 1.25
CA LEU A 98 8.80 8.08 1.09
C LEU A 98 7.94 8.76 2.16
N VAL A 99 6.76 8.22 2.45
CA VAL A 99 5.85 8.71 3.50
C VAL A 99 6.48 8.53 4.87
N CYS A 100 7.04 7.36 5.19
CA CYS A 100 7.75 7.11 6.45
C CYS A 100 8.93 8.06 6.65
N ASN A 101 9.72 8.30 5.60
CA ASN A 101 10.80 9.28 5.71
C ASN A 101 10.24 10.69 5.98
N ARG A 102 9.17 11.13 5.30
CA ARG A 102 8.55 12.43 5.58
C ARG A 102 8.05 12.50 7.03
N PHE A 103 7.39 11.44 7.49
CA PHE A 103 6.86 11.28 8.84
C PHE A 103 7.97 11.36 9.91
N PHE A 104 9.04 10.58 9.78
CA PHE A 104 10.15 10.59 10.74
C PHE A 104 10.92 11.90 10.72
N ARG A 105 11.07 12.56 9.56
CA ARG A 105 11.72 13.88 9.50
C ARG A 105 10.96 14.92 10.31
N ARG A 106 9.63 14.84 10.30
CA ARG A 106 8.74 15.70 11.07
C ARG A 106 8.81 15.37 12.56
N LEU A 107 8.60 14.11 12.92
CA LEU A 107 8.60 13.65 14.33
C LEU A 107 9.90 13.98 15.08
N PHE A 108 11.05 13.75 14.45
CA PHE A 108 12.37 13.96 15.09
C PHE A 108 12.96 15.35 14.86
N ARG A 109 12.20 16.31 14.31
CA ARG A 109 12.62 17.69 14.03
C ARG A 109 14.07 17.77 13.56
N VAL A 110 14.33 17.27 12.34
CA VAL A 110 15.65 17.00 11.72
C VAL A 110 16.77 18.02 11.95
N GLN A 111 16.45 19.26 12.33
CA GLN A 111 17.42 20.25 12.80
C GLN A 111 18.29 19.75 13.97
N VAL A 112 17.81 18.80 14.79
CA VAL A 112 18.57 18.29 15.95
C VAL A 112 19.34 16.99 15.64
N ARG A 113 18.78 16.09 14.82
CA ARG A 113 19.36 14.74 14.57
C ARG A 113 19.13 14.22 13.13
N PRO A 114 19.84 14.75 12.11
CA PRO A 114 19.54 14.50 10.70
C PRO A 114 19.82 13.07 10.19
N ALA A 115 20.53 12.25 10.97
CA ALA A 115 20.87 10.88 10.60
C ALA A 115 19.76 9.85 10.92
N TRP A 116 18.85 10.16 11.85
CA TRP A 116 17.91 9.16 12.37
C TRP A 116 16.76 8.86 11.41
N SER A 117 16.28 9.86 10.66
CA SER A 117 15.18 9.66 9.70
C SER A 117 15.47 8.59 8.63
N PRO A 118 16.58 8.65 7.86
CA PRO A 118 16.84 7.63 6.85
C PRO A 118 17.11 6.25 7.46
N THR A 119 17.71 6.18 8.65
CA THR A 119 17.95 4.91 9.36
C THR A 119 16.64 4.29 9.83
N LEU A 120 15.76 5.05 10.46
CA LEU A 120 14.43 4.56 10.85
C LEU A 120 13.59 4.16 9.64
N THR A 121 13.67 4.92 8.55
CA THR A 121 13.03 4.55 7.28
C THR A 121 13.57 3.22 6.76
N LEU A 122 14.88 2.99 6.81
CA LEU A 122 15.48 1.71 6.40
C LEU A 122 14.97 0.55 7.28
N LEU A 123 14.85 0.77 8.59
CA LEU A 123 14.32 -0.23 9.52
C LEU A 123 12.85 -0.59 9.29
N THR A 124 12.07 0.25 8.57
CA THR A 124 10.70 -0.11 8.21
C THR A 124 10.62 -1.27 7.21
N ILE A 125 11.66 -1.50 6.40
CA ILE A 125 11.69 -2.61 5.43
C ILE A 125 11.47 -3.96 6.14
N PRO A 126 12.29 -4.35 7.14
CA PRO A 126 12.03 -5.57 7.91
C PRO A 126 10.85 -5.41 8.87
N ALA A 127 10.66 -4.25 9.51
CA ALA A 127 9.62 -4.08 10.53
C ALA A 127 8.19 -4.25 9.97
N PHE A 128 7.96 -3.84 8.71
CA PHE A 128 6.69 -4.03 8.03
C PHE A 128 6.68 -5.23 7.08
N ASN A 129 7.76 -6.02 7.05
CA ASN A 129 7.94 -7.12 6.11
C ASN A 129 7.63 -6.71 4.65
N LEU A 130 8.16 -5.56 4.21
CA LEU A 130 7.81 -4.99 2.89
C LEU A 130 8.16 -5.93 1.74
N ILE A 131 9.23 -6.71 1.87
CA ILE A 131 9.62 -7.69 0.86
C ILE A 131 8.54 -8.79 0.79
N GLY A 132 8.23 -9.44 1.90
CA GLY A 132 7.22 -10.50 1.94
C GLY A 132 5.86 -10.00 1.41
N LEU A 133 5.43 -8.80 1.80
CA LEU A 133 4.18 -8.21 1.33
C LEU A 133 4.13 -8.03 -0.19
N ILE A 134 5.24 -7.66 -0.84
CA ILE A 134 5.30 -7.54 -2.31
C ILE A 134 5.04 -8.89 -2.98
N PHE A 135 5.64 -9.97 -2.45
CA PHE A 135 5.52 -11.32 -2.99
C PHE A 135 4.23 -12.04 -2.60
N THR A 136 3.39 -11.46 -1.74
CA THR A 136 2.04 -11.99 -1.53
C THR A 136 1.13 -11.70 -2.72
N GLY A 137 1.36 -10.63 -3.49
CA GLY A 137 0.46 -10.22 -4.58
C GLY A 137 -0.90 -9.68 -4.11
N MET A 138 -1.05 -9.44 -2.81
CA MET A 138 -2.29 -8.98 -2.19
C MET A 138 -2.29 -7.46 -2.00
N GLU A 139 -3.45 -6.90 -1.69
CA GLU A 139 -3.72 -5.48 -1.46
C GLU A 139 -3.06 -4.89 -0.21
N HIS A 140 -2.43 -5.71 0.63
CA HIS A 140 -1.92 -5.31 1.94
C HIS A 140 -0.86 -4.21 1.91
N THR A 141 0.01 -4.19 0.89
CA THR A 141 1.01 -3.12 0.77
C THR A 141 0.33 -1.77 0.51
N LEU A 142 -0.71 -1.76 -0.33
CA LEU A 142 -1.51 -0.57 -0.57
C LEU A 142 -2.35 -0.19 0.68
N GLN A 143 -2.91 -1.18 1.37
CA GLN A 143 -3.61 -0.97 2.66
C GLN A 143 -2.70 -0.25 3.68
N LEU A 144 -1.45 -0.69 3.82
CA LEU A 144 -0.46 -0.09 4.71
C LEU A 144 -0.10 1.33 4.30
N LEU A 145 0.06 1.60 2.99
CA LEU A 145 0.28 2.95 2.48
C LEU A 145 -0.86 3.90 2.89
N LEU A 146 -2.12 3.48 2.69
CA LEU A 146 -3.29 4.28 3.06
C LEU A 146 -3.35 4.53 4.57
N ALA A 147 -3.05 3.52 5.39
CA ALA A 147 -2.99 3.68 6.85
C ALA A 147 -1.94 4.72 7.27
N LEU A 148 -0.76 4.70 6.64
CA LEU A 148 0.30 5.68 6.90
C LEU A 148 -0.09 7.10 6.46
N LEU A 149 -0.82 7.27 5.36
CA LEU A 149 -1.34 8.57 4.93
C LEU A 149 -2.37 9.14 5.91
N VAL A 150 -3.21 8.29 6.52
CA VAL A 150 -4.11 8.72 7.61
C VAL A 150 -3.29 9.19 8.81
N ALA A 151 -2.35 8.37 9.28
CA ALA A 151 -1.51 8.69 10.43
C ALA A 151 -0.72 10.00 10.22
N GLU A 152 -0.16 10.18 9.02
CA GLU A 152 0.57 11.40 8.69
C GLU A 152 -0.33 12.64 8.65
N GLY A 153 -1.54 12.54 8.10
CA GLY A 153 -2.52 13.63 8.11
C GLY A 153 -2.93 14.04 9.52
N LEU A 154 -3.10 13.07 10.42
CA LEU A 154 -3.40 13.33 11.84
C LEU A 154 -2.24 14.07 12.53
N VAL A 155 -0.99 13.64 12.33
CA VAL A 155 0.18 14.31 12.90
C VAL A 155 0.33 15.74 12.37
N ARG A 156 0.16 15.95 11.07
CA ARG A 156 0.12 17.29 10.47
C ARG A 156 -0.93 18.17 11.13
N GLY A 157 -2.11 17.59 11.32
CA GLY A 157 -3.22 18.24 11.99
C GLY A 157 -2.92 18.75 13.40
N GLN A 158 -2.13 17.99 14.18
CA GLN A 158 -1.69 18.40 15.52
C GLN A 158 -0.67 19.54 15.50
N GLU A 159 0.10 19.67 14.42
CA GLU A 159 1.06 20.76 14.21
C GLU A 159 0.41 22.05 13.66
N GLY A 160 -0.92 22.06 13.46
CA GLY A 160 -1.65 23.17 12.85
C GLY A 160 -1.67 23.14 11.32
N ASP A 161 -0.90 22.26 10.69
CA ASP A 161 -0.88 22.08 9.24
C ASP A 161 -2.21 21.48 8.73
N PRO A 162 -2.57 21.72 7.46
CA PRO A 162 -3.61 20.94 6.81
C PRO A 162 -3.15 19.48 6.64
N PRO A 163 -4.04 18.47 6.80
CA PRO A 163 -3.68 17.05 6.73
C PRO A 163 -3.14 16.64 5.33
N GLY A 164 -3.57 17.35 4.28
CA GLY A 164 -3.18 17.12 2.90
C GLY A 164 -4.13 16.19 2.15
N TRP A 165 -4.04 16.18 0.82
CA TRP A 165 -4.96 15.41 -0.04
C TRP A 165 -4.89 13.90 0.23
N GLY A 166 -3.68 13.37 0.49
CA GLY A 166 -3.45 11.95 0.76
C GLY A 166 -4.24 11.39 1.95
N PHE A 167 -4.50 12.24 2.96
CA PHE A 167 -5.33 11.88 4.10
C PHE A 167 -6.77 11.62 3.67
N TYR A 168 -7.39 12.55 2.94
CA TYR A 168 -8.77 12.41 2.48
C TYR A 168 -8.93 11.24 1.51
N THR A 169 -7.98 11.03 0.60
CA THR A 169 -8.01 9.86 -0.29
C THR A 169 -7.92 8.56 0.49
N ALA A 170 -7.14 8.52 1.57
CA ALA A 170 -7.03 7.32 2.40
C ALA A 170 -8.29 7.03 3.23
N LEU A 171 -9.01 8.07 3.69
CA LEU A 171 -10.31 7.88 4.35
C LEU A 171 -11.37 7.28 3.42
N VAL A 172 -11.33 7.62 2.13
CA VAL A 172 -12.30 7.09 1.15
C VAL A 172 -11.89 5.73 0.62
N LEU A 173 -10.64 5.60 0.17
CA LEU A 173 -10.15 4.38 -0.49
C LEU A 173 -9.79 3.27 0.51
N GLY A 174 -9.46 3.62 1.75
CA GLY A 174 -9.05 2.67 2.78
C GLY A 174 -10.05 1.53 2.97
N PRO A 175 -11.31 1.82 3.35
CA PRO A 175 -12.36 0.81 3.56
C PRO A 175 -12.66 -0.03 2.32
N LEU A 176 -12.50 0.57 1.13
CA LEU A 176 -12.78 -0.08 -0.15
C LEU A 176 -11.66 -1.04 -0.58
N ILE A 177 -10.42 -0.77 -0.17
CA ILE A 177 -9.32 -1.72 -0.27
C ILE A 177 -9.47 -2.81 0.79
N ARG A 178 -9.73 -2.43 2.04
CA ARG A 178 -9.86 -3.35 3.17
C ARG A 178 -10.81 -2.83 4.23
N TYR A 179 -11.76 -3.67 4.63
CA TYR A 179 -12.78 -3.31 5.61
C TYR A 179 -12.20 -2.90 6.97
N GLU A 180 -11.04 -3.44 7.35
CA GLU A 180 -10.34 -3.10 8.60
C GLU A 180 -9.93 -1.62 8.65
N ASN A 181 -9.69 -0.99 7.49
CA ASN A 181 -9.38 0.45 7.41
C ASN A 181 -10.61 1.34 7.66
N THR A 182 -11.81 0.78 7.85
CA THR A 182 -12.98 1.52 8.33
C THR A 182 -12.71 2.18 9.68
N VAL A 183 -11.98 1.50 10.57
CA VAL A 183 -11.62 2.06 11.88
C VAL A 183 -10.79 3.34 11.73
N LEU A 184 -9.81 3.33 10.83
CA LEU A 184 -8.98 4.52 10.55
C LEU A 184 -9.81 5.65 9.93
N THR A 185 -10.80 5.30 9.11
CA THR A 185 -11.74 6.25 8.52
C THR A 185 -12.56 6.94 9.60
N LEU A 186 -13.13 6.16 10.54
CA LEU A 186 -13.89 6.69 11.67
C LEU A 186 -13.02 7.60 12.55
N ILE A 187 -11.79 7.20 12.87
CA ILE A 187 -10.84 8.05 13.63
C ILE A 187 -10.57 9.37 12.90
N GLY A 188 -10.33 9.32 11.59
CA GLY A 188 -10.08 10.52 10.77
C GLY A 188 -11.29 11.46 10.73
N LEU A 189 -12.50 10.93 10.59
CA LEU A 189 -13.74 11.71 10.60
C LEU A 189 -14.03 12.34 11.96
N LEU A 190 -13.84 11.60 13.05
CA LEU A 190 -13.98 12.12 14.41
C LEU A 190 -12.99 13.27 14.66
N TRP A 191 -11.75 13.11 14.22
CA TRP A 191 -10.75 14.17 14.33
C TRP A 191 -11.13 15.42 13.50
N LEU A 192 -11.63 15.25 12.27
CA LEU A 192 -12.11 16.36 11.43
C LEU A 192 -13.27 17.10 12.09
N PHE A 193 -14.22 16.36 12.68
CA PHE A 193 -15.37 16.93 13.39
C PHE A 193 -14.92 17.78 14.59
N GLN A 194 -14.00 17.26 15.42
CA GLN A 194 -13.44 18.00 16.54
C GLN A 194 -12.67 19.24 16.09
N ARG A 195 -11.91 19.15 14.99
CA ARG A 195 -11.20 20.30 14.42
C ARG A 195 -12.17 21.39 13.96
N HIS A 196 -13.25 21.01 13.26
CA HIS A 196 -14.28 21.95 12.81
C HIS A 196 -14.94 22.69 13.97
N GLN A 197 -15.31 21.98 15.05
CA GLN A 197 -15.90 22.59 16.24
C GLN A 197 -14.97 23.62 16.89
N ARG A 198 -13.66 23.35 16.95
CA ARG A 198 -12.67 24.30 17.52
C ARG A 198 -12.44 25.54 16.67
N THR A 199 -12.63 25.45 15.36
CA THR A 199 -12.50 26.61 14.46
C THR A 199 -13.78 27.45 14.36
N ALA A 200 -14.93 26.88 14.73
CA ALA A 200 -16.23 27.54 14.69
C ALA A 200 -16.62 28.23 16.01
N ALA A 201 -15.90 27.94 17.10
CA ALA A 201 -16.02 28.57 18.41
C ALA A 201 -14.98 29.69 18.55
#